data_AF-A0A0A9AWX8-F1
#
_entry.id   AF-A0A0A9AWX8-F1
#
_cell.length_a   1.000
_cell.length_b   1.000
_cell.length_c   1.000
_cell.angle_alpha   90.00
_cell.angle_beta   90.00
_cell.angle_gamma   90.00
#
_symmetry.space_group_name_H-M   'P 1'
#
loop_
_entity.id
_entity.type
_entity.pdbx_description
1 polymer ?
#
loop_
_entity_poly.entity_id
_entity_poly.type
_entity_poly.pdbx_seq_one_letter_code
_entity_poly.pdbx_strand_id
1 'polypeptide(L)' 'MYGNAWGDLFKGAFLWMKEGKDYREGAVSLLYRAAGLLVPGLASHSPRDYVNAVRLGRIAAKEA' A
#
# COMPACT_ATOMS: atom_id res chain seq x y z
N MET A 1 9.28 -15.48 -5.91
CA MET A 1 8.63 -15.53 -4.58
C MET A 1 9.17 -14.54 -3.54
N TYR A 2 10.18 -13.71 -3.83
CA TYR A 2 10.50 -12.52 -3.00
C TYR A 2 10.35 -11.18 -3.75
N GLY A 3 10.36 -11.20 -5.09
CA GLY A 3 10.19 -9.99 -5.90
C GLY A 3 8.90 -9.22 -5.62
N ASN A 4 7.81 -9.93 -5.29
CA ASN A 4 6.54 -9.28 -4.95
C ASN A 4 6.62 -8.54 -3.60
N ALA A 5 7.26 -9.12 -2.58
CA ALA A 5 7.40 -8.47 -1.27
C ALA A 5 8.30 -7.22 -1.34
N TRP A 6 9.40 -7.30 -2.11
CA TRP A 6 10.24 -6.13 -2.40
C TRP A 6 9.48 -5.07 -3.18
N GLY A 7 8.74 -5.46 -4.22
CA GLY A 7 7.91 -4.54 -5.01
C GLY A 7 6.84 -3.83 -4.17
N ASP A 8 6.22 -4.54 -3.23
CA ASP A 8 5.23 -3.98 -2.31
C ASP A 8 5.84 -3.01 -1.30
N LEU A 9 7.05 -3.29 -0.81
CA LEU A 9 7.78 -2.38 0.07
C LEU A 9 8.19 -1.10 -0.66
N PHE A 10 8.73 -1.23 -1.87
CA PHE A 10 9.09 -0.08 -2.70
C PHE A 10 7.87 0.75 -3.09
N LYS A 11 6.77 0.11 -3.52
CA LYS A 11 5.51 0.82 -3.76
C LYS A 11 5.05 1.54 -2.50
N GLY A 12 5.04 0.87 -1.35
CA GLY A 12 4.70 1.47 -0.06
C GLY A 12 5.50 2.74 0.27
N ALA A 13 6.81 2.69 0.02
CA ALA A 13 7.73 3.81 0.28
C ALA A 13 7.60 4.98 -0.69
N PHE A 14 7.17 4.73 -1.94
CA PHE A 14 7.29 5.69 -3.04
C PHE A 14 5.96 6.10 -3.69
N LEU A 15 4.84 5.42 -3.42
CA LEU A 15 3.54 5.74 -4.04
C LEU A 15 3.05 7.15 -3.70
N TRP A 16 3.46 7.68 -2.54
CA TRP A 16 3.16 9.06 -2.15
C TRP A 16 3.70 10.10 -3.14
N MET A 17 4.79 9.79 -3.86
CA MET A 17 5.33 10.69 -4.87
C MET A 17 4.41 10.81 -6.09
N LYS A 18 3.57 9.80 -6.33
CA LYS A 18 2.63 9.75 -7.45
C LYS A 18 1.23 10.24 -7.06
N GLU A 19 0.67 9.71 -5.97
CA GLU A 19 -0.70 10.06 -5.55
C GLU A 19 -0.77 11.25 -4.57
N GLY A 20 0.38 11.79 -4.16
CA GLY A 20 0.44 12.94 -3.28
C GLY A 20 -0.13 12.66 -1.89
N LYS A 21 -0.87 13.65 -1.34
CA LYS A 21 -1.36 13.64 0.05
C LYS A 21 -2.48 12.62 0.31
N ASP A 22 -3.11 12.10 -0.74
CA ASP A 22 -4.23 11.16 -0.63
C ASP A 22 -3.74 9.75 -0.26
N TYR A 23 -2.52 9.40 -0.67
CA TYR A 23 -1.85 8.21 -0.20
C TYR A 23 -1.17 8.45 1.15
N ARG A 24 -1.49 7.62 2.15
CA ARG A 24 -0.90 7.72 3.49
C ARG A 24 -0.27 6.40 3.91
N GLU A 25 1.02 6.24 3.62
CA GLU A 25 1.85 5.21 4.25
C GLU A 25 2.57 5.77 5.48
N GLY A 26 2.40 5.12 6.63
CA GLY A 26 3.09 5.51 7.88
C GLY A 26 4.28 4.60 8.17
N ALA A 27 5.20 5.03 9.04
CA ALA A 27 6.38 4.25 9.43
C ALA A 27 6.03 2.83 9.95
N VAL A 28 4.97 2.70 10.75
CA VAL A 28 4.49 1.40 11.24
C VAL A 28 4.00 0.49 10.10
N SER A 29 3.34 1.06 9.07
CA SER A 29 2.88 0.32 7.90
C SER A 29 4.06 -0.14 7.03
N LEU A 30 5.08 0.70 6.92
CA LEU A 30 6.31 0.36 6.20
C LEU A 30 7.07 -0.77 6.90
N LEU A 31 7.16 -0.73 8.23
CA LEU A 31 7.73 -1.82 9.04
C LEU A 31 6.93 -3.12 8.89
N TYR A 32 5.60 -3.03 8.87
CA TYR A 32 4.73 -4.18 8.63
C TYR A 32 4.99 -4.81 7.24
N ARG A 33 5.12 -3.99 6.18
CA ARG A 33 5.52 -4.47 4.84
C ARG A 33 6.91 -5.10 4.84
N ALA A 34 7.86 -4.51 5.57
CA ALA A 34 9.21 -5.05 5.69
C ALA A 34 9.22 -6.43 6.37
N ALA A 35 8.32 -6.67 7.34
CA ALA A 35 8.14 -8.01 7.91
C ALA A 35 7.66 -9.05 6.87
N GLY A 36 7.02 -8.61 5.78
CA GLY A 36 6.69 -9.45 4.62
C GLY A 36 7.90 -9.99 3.84
N LEU A 37 9.10 -9.42 4.06
CA LEU A 37 10.37 -9.97 3.57
C LEU A 37 10.87 -11.14 4.44
N LEU A 38 10.37 -11.29 5.66
CA LEU A 38 10.70 -12.41 6.56
C LEU A 38 9.62 -13.48 6.50
N VAL A 39 8.35 -13.07 6.42
CA VAL A 39 7.18 -13.94 6.36
C VAL A 39 6.44 -13.69 5.04
N PRO A 40 6.61 -14.55 4.02
CA PRO A 40 5.96 -14.37 2.74
C PRO A 40 4.43 -14.33 2.91
N GLY A 41 3.79 -13.35 2.26
CA GLY A 41 2.33 -13.17 2.30
C GLY A 41 1.83 -12.21 3.38
N LEU A 42 2.65 -11.86 4.39
CA LEU A 42 2.22 -10.97 5.48
C LEU A 42 1.92 -9.53 5.00
N ALA A 43 2.76 -9.01 4.09
CA ALA A 43 2.58 -7.66 3.53
C ALA A 43 1.22 -7.49 2.83
N SER A 44 0.71 -8.54 2.19
CA SER A 44 -0.56 -8.54 1.45
C SER A 44 -1.81 -8.43 2.32
N HIS A 45 -1.67 -8.50 3.65
CA HIS A 45 -2.79 -8.42 4.60
C HIS A 45 -2.72 -7.17 5.46
N SER A 46 -1.98 -6.14 5.03
CA SER A 46 -1.98 -4.86 5.72
C SER A 46 -3.35 -4.18 5.62
N PRO A 47 -4.01 -3.83 6.74
CA PRO A 47 -5.25 -3.05 6.72
C PRO A 47 -5.10 -1.70 6.02
N ARG A 48 -3.86 -1.19 5.96
CA ARG A 48 -3.50 0.08 5.33
C ARG A 48 -3.84 0.09 3.83
N ASP A 49 -3.70 -1.05 3.15
CA ASP A 49 -4.01 -1.17 1.74
C ASP A 49 -5.48 -0.90 1.45
N TYR A 50 -6.39 -1.39 2.29
CA TYR A 50 -7.82 -1.11 2.15
C TYR A 50 -8.14 0.38 2.33
N VAL A 51 -7.53 1.02 3.33
CA VAL A 51 -7.73 2.46 3.58
C VAL A 51 -7.18 3.31 2.42
N ASN A 52 -5.98 2.98 1.93
CA ASN A 52 -5.40 3.66 0.77
C ASN A 52 -6.22 3.41 -0.50
N ALA A 53 -6.74 2.20 -0.72
CA ALA A 53 -7.60 1.89 -1.85
C ALA A 53 -8.90 2.70 -1.82
N VAL A 54 -9.51 2.91 -0.65
CA VAL A 54 -10.69 3.77 -0.50
C VAL A 54 -10.34 5.25 -0.73
N ARG A 55 -9.19 5.72 -0.23
CA ARG A 55 -8.74 7.11 -0.41
C ARG A 55 -8.41 7.45 -1.85
N LEU A 56 -7.74 6.54 -2.55
CA LEU A 56 -7.32 6.68 -3.93
C LEU A 56 -8.42 6.27 -4.92
N GLY A 57 -9.39 5.50 -4.46
CA GLY A 57 -10.56 5.12 -5.23
C GLY A 57 -11.41 6.34 -5.55
N ARG A 58 -11.35 6.78 -6.81
CA ARG A 58 -12.34 7.72 -7.33
C ARG A 58 -13.69 7.03 -7.31
N ILE A 59 -14.63 7.53 -6.52
CA ILE A 59 -16.04 7.22 -6.71
C ILE A 59 -16.40 7.83 -8.07
N ALA A 60 -16.35 7.02 -9.13
CA ALA A 60 -16.96 7.41 -10.38
C ALA A 60 -18.45 7.59 -10.05
N ALA A 61 -18.88 8.85 -9.92
CA ALA A 61 -20.30 9.15 -9.90
C ALA A 61 -20.85 8.53 -11.18
N LYS A 62 -21.67 7.50 -11.02
CA LYS A 62 -22.40 6.90 -12.13
C LYS A 62 -23.23 8.04 -12.72
N GLU A 63 -22.87 8.51 -13.91
CA GLU A 63 -23.71 9.48 -14.60
C GLU A 63 -25.10 8.85 -14.72
N ALA A 64 -26.07 9.54 -14.13
CA ALA A 64 -27.45 9.10 -13.99
C ALA A 64 -28.26 9.48 -15.23
#